data_AF-A0A1W1UU65-F1
#
_entry.id   AF-A0A1W1UU65-F1
#
_cell.length_a   1.000
_cell.length_b   1.000
_cell.length_c   1.000
_cell.angle_alpha   90.00
_cell.angle_beta   90.00
_cell.angle_gamma   90.00
#
_symmetry.space_group_name_H-M   'P 1'
#
loop_
_entity.id
_entity.type
_entity.pdbx_description
1 polymer ?
#
loop_
_entity_poly.entity_id
_entity_poly.type
_entity_poly.pdbx_seq_one_letter_code
_entity_poly.pdbx_strand_id
1 'polypeptide(L)'
;MLFIPTEQLYQSDGDEQSELPPPKLPLRLDAQQIYERQIKPLYSELLDFTSKMEVADSQQQQLAAAHMAVSQMMAIVKDSKHLQKNMQLYLQQPQSVLYRDYLRLRKHLFKTLCLFRRIANEPAGSNQWQQEMDNLNKHLAGLETFRGRVMVKLRNGEIDGWQTSSLMNDSNYARRIGYGVIEILNIASLELPQGIGALSASESI
;
A
#
# COMPACT_ATOMS: atom_id res chain seq x y z
N MET A 1 -2.21 -3.91 -8.89
CA MET A 1 -2.14 -2.44 -8.64
C MET A 1 -0.95 -1.75 -9.30
N LEU A 2 0.30 -2.07 -8.97
CA LEU A 2 1.47 -1.27 -9.42
C LEU A 2 1.99 -1.61 -10.83
N PHE A 3 1.35 -2.54 -11.54
CA PHE A 3 1.86 -3.11 -12.80
C PHE A 3 3.28 -3.67 -12.64
N ILE A 4 3.43 -4.48 -11.59
CA ILE A 4 4.66 -5.16 -11.20
C ILE A 4 4.25 -6.60 -10.87
N PRO A 5 5.00 -7.61 -11.34
CA PRO A 5 4.81 -8.98 -10.87
C PRO A 5 4.99 -9.05 -9.35
N THR A 6 4.15 -9.84 -8.67
CA THR A 6 4.19 -10.00 -7.21
C THR A 6 5.54 -10.50 -6.74
N GLU A 7 6.22 -11.31 -7.55
CA GLU A 7 7.54 -11.89 -7.27
C GLU A 7 8.59 -10.80 -7.03
N GLN A 8 8.49 -9.65 -7.70
CA GLN A 8 9.43 -8.54 -7.49
C GLN A 8 9.29 -7.92 -6.10
N LEU A 9 8.09 -7.94 -5.50
CA LEU A 9 7.89 -7.54 -4.10
C LEU A 9 8.56 -8.52 -3.13
N TYR A 10 8.63 -9.80 -3.51
CA TYR A 10 9.24 -10.85 -2.70
C TYR A 10 10.77 -10.87 -2.79
N GLN A 11 11.32 -10.51 -3.95
CA GLN A 11 12.76 -10.52 -4.27
C GLN A 11 13.48 -9.20 -3.92
N SER A 12 12.75 -8.09 -3.79
CA SER A 12 13.37 -6.79 -3.50
C SER A 12 13.53 -6.59 -2.00
N ASP A 13 14.76 -6.39 -1.52
CA ASP A 13 15.05 -6.00 -0.11
C ASP A 13 14.66 -4.55 0.22
N GLY A 14 13.91 -3.89 -0.66
CA GLY A 14 13.44 -2.52 -0.46
C GLY A 14 14.52 -1.46 -0.67
N ASP A 15 15.62 -1.80 -1.36
CA ASP A 15 16.69 -0.87 -1.65
C ASP A 15 16.18 0.38 -2.40
N GLU A 16 16.54 1.56 -1.89
CA GLU A 16 16.08 2.85 -2.41
C GLU A 16 16.46 3.07 -3.88
N GLN A 17 17.49 2.36 -4.32
CA GLN A 17 18.09 2.43 -5.65
C GLN A 17 17.56 1.38 -6.62
N SER A 18 16.68 0.46 -6.20
CA SER A 18 16.04 -0.47 -7.13
C SER A 18 15.22 0.32 -8.15
N GLU A 19 15.75 0.40 -9.37
CA GLU A 19 15.03 0.94 -10.51
C GLU A 19 13.96 -0.06 -10.90
N LEU A 20 12.71 0.26 -10.58
CA LEU A 20 11.59 -0.51 -11.09
C LEU A 20 11.61 -0.45 -12.62
N PRO A 21 11.55 -1.60 -13.32
CA PRO A 21 11.46 -1.58 -14.76
C PRO A 21 10.20 -0.82 -15.19
N PRO A 22 10.24 -0.16 -16.36
CA PRO A 22 9.05 0.45 -16.92
C PRO A 22 7.94 -0.61 -17.05
N PRO A 23 6.68 -0.22 -16.85
CA PRO A 23 5.58 -1.18 -16.83
C PRO A 23 5.37 -1.77 -18.24
N LYS A 24 5.16 -3.09 -18.33
CA LYS A 24 4.97 -3.79 -19.61
C LYS A 24 3.56 -3.54 -20.14
N LEU A 25 3.46 -3.04 -21.37
CA LEU A 25 2.19 -2.71 -22.03
C LEU A 25 1.54 -3.94 -22.70
N PRO A 26 0.19 -4.00 -22.82
CA PRO A 26 -0.80 -3.04 -22.31
C PRO A 26 -1.06 -3.20 -20.81
N LEU A 27 -1.32 -2.10 -20.12
CA LEU A 27 -1.65 -2.13 -18.69
C LEU A 27 -3.11 -2.51 -18.52
N ARG A 28 -3.39 -3.64 -17.87
CA ARG A 28 -4.75 -4.11 -17.59
C ARG A 28 -5.17 -3.73 -16.17
N LEU A 29 -6.40 -3.23 -16.02
CA LEU A 29 -7.00 -3.03 -14.70
C LEU A 29 -7.44 -4.39 -14.14
N ASP A 30 -6.73 -4.82 -13.11
CA ASP A 30 -6.99 -6.05 -12.39
C ASP A 30 -7.61 -5.79 -11.01
N ALA A 31 -7.30 -4.65 -10.37
CA ALA A 31 -7.65 -4.45 -8.97
C ALA A 31 -9.14 -4.41 -8.69
N GLN A 32 -9.96 -3.83 -9.56
CA GLN A 32 -11.43 -3.85 -9.37
C GLN A 32 -11.97 -5.28 -9.47
N GLN A 33 -11.49 -6.06 -10.43
CA GLN A 33 -11.94 -7.44 -10.63
C GLN A 33 -11.48 -8.34 -9.48
N ILE A 34 -10.24 -8.19 -9.03
CA ILE A 34 -9.71 -8.92 -7.87
C ILE A 34 -10.48 -8.53 -6.61
N TYR A 35 -10.74 -7.23 -6.41
CA TYR A 35 -11.52 -6.74 -5.28
C TYR A 35 -12.92 -7.36 -5.23
N GLU A 36 -13.63 -7.34 -6.35
CA GLU A 36 -15.00 -7.86 -6.43
C GLU A 36 -15.07 -9.38 -6.32
N ARG A 37 -14.10 -10.11 -6.89
CA ARG A 37 -14.13 -11.58 -6.94
C ARG A 37 -13.51 -12.27 -5.74
N GLN A 38 -12.54 -11.64 -5.08
CA GLN A 38 -11.74 -12.29 -4.04
C GLN A 38 -11.83 -11.55 -2.71
N ILE A 39 -11.58 -10.24 -2.69
CA ILE A 39 -11.45 -9.49 -1.44
C ILE A 39 -12.82 -9.25 -0.78
N LYS A 40 -13.80 -8.76 -1.53
CA LYS A 40 -15.12 -8.43 -1.00
C LYS A 40 -15.87 -9.68 -0.47
N PRO A 41 -15.93 -10.82 -1.19
CA PRO A 41 -16.59 -12.02 -0.68
C PRO A 41 -15.94 -12.54 0.60
N LEU A 42 -14.61 -12.67 0.62
CA LEU A 42 -13.87 -13.14 1.81
C LEU A 42 -14.13 -12.24 3.02
N TYR A 43 -14.13 -10.92 2.83
CA TYR A 43 -14.43 -10.00 3.93
C TYR A 43 -15.87 -10.14 4.43
N SER A 44 -16.85 -10.29 3.53
CA SER A 44 -18.24 -10.55 3.90
C SER A 44 -18.39 -11.84 4.70
N GLU A 45 -17.73 -12.92 4.28
CA GLU A 45 -17.72 -14.20 5.01
C GLU A 45 -17.08 -14.06 6.39
N LEU A 46 -15.98 -13.30 6.52
CA LEU A 46 -15.36 -13.03 7.81
C LEU A 46 -16.29 -12.26 8.76
N LEU A 47 -17.00 -11.24 8.26
CA LEU A 47 -17.99 -10.52 9.08
C LEU A 47 -19.16 -11.42 9.50
N ASP A 48 -19.67 -12.25 8.58
CA ASP A 48 -20.75 -13.19 8.86
C ASP A 48 -20.33 -14.24 9.90
N PHE A 49 -19.07 -14.69 9.84
CA PHE A 49 -18.50 -15.60 10.82
C PHE A 49 -18.36 -14.94 12.18
N THR A 50 -17.66 -13.81 12.27
CA THR A 50 -17.37 -13.17 13.57
C THR A 50 -18.61 -12.65 14.26
N SER A 51 -19.65 -12.25 13.52
CA SER A 51 -20.94 -11.82 14.10
C SER A 51 -21.70 -12.93 14.83
N LYS A 52 -21.40 -14.20 14.55
CA LYS A 52 -22.05 -15.37 15.13
C LYS A 52 -21.21 -16.04 16.21
N MET A 53 -19.98 -15.57 16.44
CA MET A 53 -19.10 -16.11 17.46
C MET A 53 -19.52 -15.61 18.83
N GLU A 54 -19.64 -16.51 19.79
CA GLU A 54 -19.61 -16.15 21.22
C GLU A 54 -18.15 -15.99 21.62
N VAL A 55 -17.76 -14.76 21.93
CA VAL A 55 -16.38 -14.39 22.26
C VAL A 55 -16.32 -14.04 23.74
N ALA A 56 -15.39 -14.64 24.47
CA ALA A 56 -15.15 -14.28 25.85
C ALA A 56 -14.68 -12.82 25.95
N ASP A 57 -15.01 -12.12 27.04
CA ASP A 57 -14.61 -10.72 27.26
C ASP A 57 -13.10 -10.50 27.07
N SER A 58 -12.28 -11.50 27.43
CA SER A 58 -10.82 -11.48 27.26
C SER A 58 -10.33 -11.49 25.80
N GLN A 59 -11.18 -11.86 24.83
CA GLN A 59 -10.87 -11.95 23.40
C GLN A 59 -11.58 -10.85 22.58
N GLN A 60 -12.48 -10.09 23.20
CA GLN A 60 -13.27 -9.07 22.51
C GLN A 60 -12.39 -7.94 21.95
N GLN A 61 -11.33 -7.56 22.68
CA GLN A 61 -10.35 -6.56 22.23
C GLN A 61 -9.56 -7.03 21.00
N GLN A 62 -9.13 -8.30 20.98
CA GLN A 62 -8.42 -8.89 19.84
C GLN A 62 -9.31 -8.96 18.59
N LEU A 63 -10.59 -9.32 18.76
CA LEU A 63 -11.55 -9.33 17.65
C LEU A 63 -11.79 -7.92 17.11
N ALA A 64 -11.93 -6.92 17.98
CA ALA A 64 -12.08 -5.53 17.57
C ALA A 64 -10.84 -5.03 16.80
N ALA A 65 -9.63 -5.34 17.29
CA ALA A 65 -8.37 -5.03 16.61
C ALA A 65 -8.30 -5.68 15.21
N ALA A 66 -8.69 -6.94 15.09
CA ALA A 66 -8.77 -7.62 13.79
C ALA A 66 -9.73 -6.92 12.83
N HIS A 67 -10.92 -6.52 13.29
CA HIS A 67 -11.87 -5.76 12.49
C HIS A 67 -11.35 -4.39 12.04
N MET A 68 -10.62 -3.69 12.91
CA MET A 68 -9.96 -2.44 12.55
C MET A 68 -8.89 -2.64 11.46
N ALA A 69 -8.02 -3.65 11.61
CA ALA A 69 -7.00 -3.97 10.63
C ALA A 69 -7.61 -4.30 9.26
N VAL A 70 -8.66 -5.13 9.24
CA VAL A 70 -9.37 -5.47 8.00
C VAL A 70 -10.03 -4.24 7.38
N SER A 71 -10.66 -3.38 8.18
CA SER A 71 -11.25 -2.13 7.68
C SER A 71 -10.22 -1.23 7.02
N GLN A 72 -9.01 -1.13 7.60
CA GLN A 72 -7.90 -0.39 6.99
C GLN A 72 -7.41 -1.03 5.69
N MET A 73 -7.31 -2.36 5.62
CA MET A 73 -7.00 -3.06 4.37
C MET A 73 -8.02 -2.74 3.28
N MET A 74 -9.32 -2.71 3.61
CA MET A 74 -10.38 -2.36 2.66
C MET A 74 -10.26 -0.91 2.16
N ALA A 75 -9.93 0.03 3.05
CA ALA A 75 -9.65 1.42 2.67
C ALA A 75 -8.45 1.52 1.72
N ILE A 76 -7.35 0.80 2.02
CA ILE A 76 -6.17 0.73 1.16
C ILE A 76 -6.54 0.19 -0.23
N VAL A 77 -7.32 -0.88 -0.35
CA VAL A 77 -7.71 -1.43 -1.65
C VAL A 77 -8.55 -0.44 -2.45
N LYS A 78 -9.45 0.29 -1.79
CA LYS A 78 -10.26 1.33 -2.44
C LYS A 78 -9.41 2.48 -2.97
N ASP A 79 -8.51 3.02 -2.15
CA ASP A 79 -7.59 4.08 -2.58
C ASP A 79 -6.66 3.60 -3.70
N SER A 80 -6.21 2.35 -3.60
CA SER A 80 -5.38 1.68 -4.60
C SER A 80 -6.05 1.60 -5.96
N LYS A 81 -7.35 1.29 -5.99
CA LYS A 81 -8.13 1.26 -7.22
C LYS A 81 -8.20 2.63 -7.89
N HIS A 82 -8.50 3.67 -7.12
CA HIS A 82 -8.62 5.03 -7.65
C HIS A 82 -7.29 5.48 -8.28
N LEU A 83 -6.18 5.22 -7.58
CA LEU A 83 -4.84 5.53 -8.05
C LEU A 83 -4.43 4.70 -9.29
N GLN A 84 -4.76 3.40 -9.31
CA GLN A 84 -4.45 2.52 -10.43
C GLN A 84 -5.11 2.99 -11.73
N LYS A 85 -6.33 3.53 -11.67
CA LYS A 85 -7.02 4.05 -12.86
C LYS A 85 -6.19 5.13 -13.57
N ASN A 86 -5.67 6.10 -12.83
CA ASN A 86 -4.85 7.17 -13.40
C ASN A 86 -3.46 6.67 -13.80
N MET A 87 -2.84 5.81 -12.99
CA MET A 87 -1.58 5.15 -13.37
C MET A 87 -1.72 4.38 -14.69
N GLN A 88 -2.81 3.65 -14.89
CA GLN A 88 -3.06 2.93 -16.12
C GLN A 88 -3.12 3.88 -17.32
N LEU A 89 -3.79 5.02 -17.18
CA LEU A 89 -3.90 6.01 -18.26
C LEU A 89 -2.52 6.57 -18.63
N TYR A 90 -1.80 7.13 -17.64
CA TYR A 90 -0.60 7.90 -17.92
C TYR A 90 0.64 7.05 -18.15
N LEU A 91 0.77 5.88 -17.51
CA LEU A 91 1.91 4.97 -17.72
C LEU A 91 1.84 4.24 -19.08
N GLN A 92 0.71 4.32 -19.78
CA GLN A 92 0.60 3.84 -21.16
C GLN A 92 1.00 4.91 -22.20
N GLN A 93 1.32 6.12 -21.75
CA GLN A 93 1.62 7.27 -22.61
C GLN A 93 3.02 7.81 -22.30
N PRO A 94 4.11 7.20 -22.80
CA PRO A 94 5.47 7.65 -22.52
C PRO A 94 5.76 9.11 -22.89
N GLN A 95 5.00 9.65 -23.86
CA GLN A 95 5.10 11.04 -24.32
C GLN A 95 4.31 12.03 -23.45
N SER A 96 3.50 11.54 -22.51
CA SER A 96 2.76 12.40 -21.59
C SER A 96 3.70 13.15 -20.67
N VAL A 97 3.47 14.45 -20.48
CA VAL A 97 4.19 15.28 -19.51
C VAL A 97 4.09 14.74 -18.07
N LEU A 98 3.06 13.95 -17.76
CA LEU A 98 2.85 13.36 -16.44
C LEU A 98 3.48 11.97 -16.28
N TYR A 99 3.97 11.35 -17.36
CA TYR A 99 4.50 9.98 -17.34
C TYR A 99 5.55 9.79 -16.24
N ARG A 100 6.51 10.72 -16.15
CA ARG A 100 7.57 10.69 -15.14
C ARG A 100 7.06 10.89 -13.71
N ASP A 101 5.98 11.63 -13.52
CA ASP A 101 5.39 11.83 -12.19
C ASP A 101 4.65 10.58 -11.72
N TYR A 102 3.94 9.90 -12.62
CA TYR A 102 3.31 8.62 -12.32
C TYR A 102 4.34 7.49 -12.11
N LEU A 103 5.48 7.50 -12.80
CA LEU A 103 6.59 6.58 -12.48
C LEU A 103 7.13 6.82 -11.06
N ARG A 104 7.23 8.08 -10.62
CA ARG A 104 7.64 8.41 -9.24
C ARG A 104 6.62 7.93 -8.21
N LEU A 105 5.32 8.14 -8.45
CA LEU A 105 4.26 7.63 -7.57
C LEU A 105 4.29 6.09 -7.52
N ARG A 106 4.48 5.42 -8.66
CA ARG A 106 4.63 3.97 -8.73
C ARG A 106 5.80 3.47 -7.88
N LYS A 107 6.98 4.09 -8.01
CA LYS A 107 8.15 3.77 -7.20
C LYS A 107 7.90 4.03 -5.71
N HIS A 108 7.24 5.14 -5.38
CA HIS A 108 6.92 5.48 -4.01
C HIS A 108 6.05 4.40 -3.35
N LEU A 109 4.96 3.99 -3.99
CA LEU A 109 4.06 2.94 -3.47
C LEU A 109 4.75 1.58 -3.37
N PHE A 110 5.58 1.23 -4.34
CA PHE A 110 6.33 -0.02 -4.29
C PHE A 110 7.22 -0.06 -3.05
N LYS A 111 7.97 1.01 -2.80
CA LYS A 111 8.80 1.12 -1.59
C LYS A 111 7.95 1.09 -0.31
N THR A 112 6.76 1.70 -0.31
CA THR A 112 5.81 1.59 0.82
C THR A 112 5.44 0.13 1.10
N LEU A 113 5.15 -0.66 0.06
CA LEU A 113 4.82 -2.09 0.22
C LEU A 113 6.03 -2.93 0.66
N CYS A 114 7.23 -2.64 0.16
CA CYS A 114 8.45 -3.33 0.61
C CYS A 114 8.71 -3.07 2.09
N LEU A 115 8.63 -1.81 2.52
CA LEU A 115 8.80 -1.43 3.93
C LEU A 115 7.72 -2.07 4.81
N PHE A 116 6.46 -2.03 4.38
CA PHE A 116 5.39 -2.73 5.09
C PHE A 116 5.71 -4.20 5.33
N ARG A 117 6.09 -4.93 4.26
CA ARG A 117 6.44 -6.35 4.34
C ARG A 117 7.62 -6.59 5.29
N ARG A 118 8.66 -5.75 5.22
CA ARG A 118 9.83 -5.88 6.10
C ARG A 118 9.41 -5.71 7.56
N ILE A 119 8.72 -4.62 7.89
CA ILE A 119 8.25 -4.35 9.27
C ILE A 119 7.34 -5.48 9.77
N ALA A 120 6.43 -5.98 8.92
CA ALA A 120 5.51 -7.06 9.28
C ALA A 120 6.19 -8.40 9.60
N ASN A 121 7.43 -8.60 9.14
CA ASN A 121 8.23 -9.80 9.45
C ASN A 121 9.17 -9.60 10.65
N GLU A 122 9.30 -8.38 11.16
CA GLU A 122 10.13 -8.09 12.33
C GLU A 122 9.34 -8.31 13.63
N PRO A 123 9.98 -8.83 14.70
CA PRO A 123 9.36 -8.88 16.01
C PRO A 123 8.91 -7.49 16.47
N ALA A 124 7.63 -7.38 16.85
CA ALA A 124 7.05 -6.13 17.33
C ALA A 124 7.88 -5.53 18.48
N GLY A 125 8.17 -4.24 18.40
CA GLY A 125 8.94 -3.52 19.43
C GLY A 125 10.46 -3.76 19.41
N SER A 126 10.98 -4.62 18.53
CA SER A 126 12.43 -4.76 18.35
C SER A 126 13.07 -3.48 17.80
N ASN A 127 14.38 -3.30 18.03
CA ASN A 127 15.12 -2.16 17.47
C ASN A 127 15.00 -2.10 15.94
N GLN A 128 15.03 -3.26 15.27
CA GLN A 128 14.88 -3.34 13.81
C GLN A 128 13.48 -2.92 13.37
N TRP A 129 12.43 -3.35 14.09
CA TRP A 129 11.05 -2.91 13.83
C TRP A 129 10.91 -1.39 13.96
N GLN A 130 11.47 -0.79 15.01
CA GLN A 130 11.42 0.66 15.23
C GLN A 130 12.16 1.43 14.14
N GLN A 131 13.36 0.96 13.76
CA GLN A 131 14.14 1.56 12.68
C GLN A 131 13.40 1.51 11.34
N GLU A 132 12.77 0.39 11.00
CA GLU A 132 12.00 0.27 9.76
C GLU A 132 10.71 1.10 9.78
N MET A 133 10.06 1.23 10.94
CA MET A 133 8.93 2.15 11.11
C MET A 133 9.35 3.61 10.89
N ASP A 134 10.50 4.03 11.39
CA ASP A 134 11.08 5.36 11.14
C ASP A 134 11.40 5.56 9.65
N ASN A 135 11.94 4.54 8.99
CA ASN A 135 12.20 4.57 7.54
C ASN A 135 10.90 4.75 6.74
N LEU A 136 9.83 4.05 7.13
CA LEU A 136 8.51 4.20 6.54
C LEU A 136 7.96 5.61 6.74
N ASN A 137 8.00 6.14 7.96
CA ASN A 137 7.55 7.51 8.24
C ASN A 137 8.30 8.55 7.39
N LYS A 138 9.63 8.46 7.33
CA LYS A 138 10.47 9.35 6.49
C LYS A 138 10.13 9.21 5.02
N HIS A 139 9.92 7.99 4.53
CA HIS A 139 9.54 7.72 3.15
C HIS A 139 8.20 8.37 2.80
N LEU A 140 7.18 8.21 3.66
CA LEU A 140 5.86 8.82 3.45
C LEU A 140 5.91 10.34 3.45
N ALA A 141 6.73 10.96 4.31
CA ALA A 141 6.96 12.40 4.31
C ALA A 141 7.50 12.93 2.98
N GLY A 142 8.22 12.09 2.21
CA GLY A 142 8.70 12.42 0.87
C GLY A 142 7.60 12.74 -0.16
N LEU A 143 6.33 12.41 0.12
CA LEU A 143 5.19 12.84 -0.71
C LEU A 143 5.01 14.36 -0.72
N GLU A 144 5.38 15.07 0.35
CA GLU A 144 5.30 16.54 0.36
C GLU A 144 6.27 17.16 -0.63
N THR A 145 7.47 16.57 -0.80
CA THR A 145 8.40 16.98 -1.85
C THR A 145 7.82 16.72 -3.24
N PHE A 146 7.12 15.59 -3.44
CA PHE A 146 6.42 15.33 -4.70
C PHE A 146 5.35 16.41 -4.96
N ARG A 147 4.53 16.73 -3.96
CA ARG A 147 3.48 17.74 -4.07
C ARG A 147 4.04 19.13 -4.40
N GLY A 148 5.12 19.52 -3.74
CA GLY A 148 5.84 20.76 -4.04
C GLY A 148 6.33 20.83 -5.49
N ARG A 149 6.91 19.75 -6.03
CA ARG A 149 7.33 19.69 -7.44
C ARG A 149 6.17 19.88 -8.41
N VAL A 150 5.01 19.29 -8.14
CA VAL A 150 3.83 19.45 -8.99
C VAL A 150 3.35 20.92 -9.00
N MET A 151 3.35 21.59 -7.85
CA MET A 151 3.00 23.02 -7.78
C MET A 151 3.99 23.91 -8.55
N VAL A 152 5.28 23.58 -8.53
CA VAL A 152 6.30 24.26 -9.34
C VAL A 152 6.00 24.09 -10.84
N LYS A 153 5.68 22.87 -11.28
CA LYS A 153 5.31 22.60 -12.68
C LYS A 153 4.09 23.41 -13.13
N LEU A 154 3.06 23.51 -12.29
CA LEU A 154 1.87 24.33 -12.57
C LEU A 154 2.25 25.80 -12.74
N ARG A 155 3.07 26.34 -11.82
CA ARG A 155 3.52 27.74 -11.88
C ARG A 155 4.35 28.03 -13.13
N ASN A 156 5.13 27.05 -13.59
CA ASN A 156 5.94 27.16 -14.80
C ASN A 156 5.13 26.94 -16.10
N GLY A 157 3.85 26.58 -16.02
CA GLY A 157 3.02 26.25 -17.19
C GLY A 157 3.36 24.92 -17.85
N GLU A 158 4.11 24.04 -17.17
CA GLU A 158 4.48 22.71 -17.68
C GLU A 158 3.30 21.72 -17.64
N ILE A 159 2.35 21.97 -16.74
CA ILE A 159 1.10 21.21 -16.58
C ILE A 159 -0.05 22.18 -16.30
N ASP A 160 -1.27 21.77 -16.61
CA ASP A 160 -2.47 22.57 -16.34
C ASP A 160 -3.10 22.26 -14.96
N GLY A 161 -4.16 23.00 -14.62
CA GLY A 161 -4.87 22.83 -13.35
C GLY A 161 -5.57 21.47 -13.20
N TRP A 162 -6.02 20.87 -14.30
CA TRP A 162 -6.68 19.56 -14.28
C TRP A 162 -5.66 18.43 -14.01
N GLN A 163 -4.53 18.48 -14.70
CA GLN A 163 -3.39 17.57 -14.49
C GLN A 163 -2.82 17.71 -13.07
N THR A 164 -2.69 18.94 -12.58
CA THR A 164 -2.27 19.22 -11.20
C THR A 164 -3.23 18.60 -10.21
N SER A 165 -4.53 18.80 -10.37
CA SER A 165 -5.56 18.22 -9.50
C SER A 165 -5.50 16.69 -9.48
N SER A 166 -5.31 16.06 -10.64
CA SER A 166 -5.11 14.61 -10.76
C SER A 166 -3.92 14.13 -9.93
N LEU A 167 -2.74 14.74 -10.09
CA LEU A 167 -1.53 14.39 -9.34
C LEU A 167 -1.67 14.68 -7.83
N MET A 168 -2.37 15.74 -7.44
CA MET A 168 -2.64 16.04 -6.02
C MET A 168 -3.53 14.96 -5.40
N ASN A 169 -4.61 14.56 -6.08
CA ASN A 169 -5.48 13.50 -5.61
C ASN A 169 -4.75 12.16 -5.52
N ASP A 170 -3.92 11.86 -6.52
CA ASP A 170 -3.12 10.65 -6.57
C ASP A 170 -2.03 10.59 -5.49
N SER A 171 -1.41 11.73 -5.17
CA SER A 171 -0.53 11.84 -4.01
C SER A 171 -1.28 11.61 -2.69
N ASN A 172 -2.54 12.05 -2.60
CA ASN A 172 -3.39 11.83 -1.43
C ASN A 172 -3.82 10.37 -1.28
N TYR A 173 -4.13 9.67 -2.38
CA TYR A 173 -4.36 8.22 -2.37
C TYR A 173 -3.11 7.49 -1.85
N ALA A 174 -1.92 7.82 -2.38
CA ALA A 174 -0.66 7.22 -1.92
C ALA A 174 -0.39 7.47 -0.43
N ARG A 175 -0.66 8.69 0.04
CA ARG A 175 -0.52 9.06 1.46
C ARG A 175 -1.45 8.24 2.36
N ARG A 176 -2.73 8.11 1.99
CA ARG A 176 -3.70 7.31 2.77
C ARG A 176 -3.35 5.83 2.78
N ILE A 177 -2.84 5.28 1.66
CA ILE A 177 -2.32 3.92 1.61
C ILE A 177 -1.17 3.76 2.62
N GLY A 178 -0.22 4.69 2.64
CA GLY A 178 0.90 4.67 3.58
C GLY A 178 0.49 4.72 5.05
N TYR A 179 -0.41 5.62 5.41
CA TYR A 179 -0.89 5.71 6.80
C TYR A 179 -1.78 4.52 7.20
N GLY A 180 -2.59 3.98 6.28
CA GLY A 180 -3.35 2.76 6.56
C GLY A 180 -2.43 1.58 6.85
N VAL A 181 -1.29 1.48 6.16
CA VAL A 181 -0.25 0.48 6.43
C VAL A 181 0.35 0.65 7.83
N ILE A 182 0.68 1.88 8.23
CA ILE A 182 1.18 2.17 9.59
C ILE A 182 0.15 1.74 10.64
N GLU A 183 -1.13 2.06 10.41
CA GLU A 183 -2.20 1.70 11.32
C GLU A 183 -2.32 0.19 11.49
N ILE A 184 -2.26 -0.57 10.40
CA ILE A 184 -2.26 -2.04 10.43
C ILE A 184 -1.07 -2.58 11.24
N LEU A 185 0.13 -2.04 11.02
CA LEU A 185 1.34 -2.44 11.74
C LEU A 185 1.24 -2.15 13.24
N ASN A 186 0.69 -0.99 13.62
CA ASN A 186 0.47 -0.64 15.02
C ASN A 186 -0.56 -1.55 15.68
N ILE A 187 -1.70 -1.80 15.02
CA ILE A 187 -2.72 -2.73 15.50
C ILE A 187 -2.12 -4.12 15.72
N ALA A 188 -1.35 -4.62 14.74
CA ALA A 188 -0.69 -5.91 14.85
C ALA A 188 0.33 -5.97 16.00
N SER A 189 1.06 -4.87 16.24
CA SER A 189 2.06 -4.79 17.32
C SER A 189 1.46 -4.76 18.73
N LEU A 190 0.22 -4.29 18.87
CA LEU A 190 -0.43 -4.13 20.17
C LEU A 190 -1.13 -5.41 20.64
N GLU A 191 -1.69 -6.20 19.72
CA GLU A 191 -2.69 -7.22 20.07
C GLU A 191 -2.46 -8.62 19.45
N LEU A 192 -1.49 -8.78 18.54
CA LEU A 192 -1.15 -10.09 17.98
C LEU A 192 0.16 -10.60 18.63
N PRO A 193 0.10 -11.46 19.66
CA PRO A 193 1.30 -12.16 20.11
C PRO A 193 1.86 -12.98 18.94
N GLN A 194 3.10 -12.70 18.56
CA GLN A 194 4.01 -13.50 17.70
C GLN A 194 3.31 -14.62 16.90
N GLY A 195 2.60 -14.26 15.81
CA GLY A 195 1.70 -15.21 15.15
C GLY A 195 1.56 -15.09 13.63
N ILE A 196 2.37 -14.28 12.95
CA ILE A 196 2.41 -14.25 11.48
C ILE A 196 3.74 -14.82 10.94
N GLY A 197 4.77 -14.96 11.78
CA GLY A 197 6.06 -15.57 11.40
C GLY A 197 6.11 -17.10 11.38
N ALA A 198 5.06 -17.81 11.83
CA ALA A 198 5.10 -19.27 11.99
C ALA A 198 4.51 -20.06 10.79
N LEU A 199 3.88 -19.41 9.81
CA LEU A 199 3.24 -20.11 8.68
C LEU A 199 4.16 -20.30 7.46
N SER A 200 5.43 -19.91 7.53
CA SER A 200 6.42 -20.16 6.46
C SER A 200 7.46 -21.23 6.79
N ALA A 201 7.38 -21.89 7.96
CA ALA A 201 8.37 -22.87 8.42
C ALA A 201 7.85 -24.32 8.46
N SER A 202 6.60 -24.60 8.08
CA SER A 202 6.00 -25.94 8.13
C SER A 202 5.72 -26.56 6.76
N GLU A 203 6.57 -26.29 5.76
CA GLU A 203 6.64 -27.08 4.53
C GLU A 203 8.11 -27.43 4.23
N SER A 204 8.69 -28.28 5.08
CA SER A 204 9.91 -29.04 4.77
C SER A 204 10.00 -30.23 5.73
N ILE A 205 9.22 -31.27 5.45
CA ILE A 205 9.54 -32.67 5.78
C ILE A 205 9.17 -33.51 4.57
#